data_AF-A0A260RJV0-F1
#
_entry.id   AF-A0A260RJV0-F1
#
_cell.length_a   1.000
_cell.length_b   1.000
_cell.length_c   1.000
_cell.angle_alpha   90.00
_cell.angle_beta   90.00
_cell.angle_gamma   90.00
#
_symmetry.space_group_name_H-M   'P 1'
#
loop_
_entity.id
_entity.type
_entity.pdbx_description
1 polymer ?
#
loop_
_entity_poly.entity_id
_entity_poly.type
_entity_poly.pdbx_seq_one_letter_code
_entity_poly.pdbx_strand_id
1 'polypeptide(L)'
;MTARGETESGDERRRAALASVRLAAADVAHLDTDEVVDLAAGREIDDALAAGNALSDVALSLGYTEAVASDLLGKFREFRDSLAARNQIPLF
;
A
#
# COMPACT_ATOMS: atom_id res chain seq x y z
N MET A 1 -11.42 -30.68 14.27
CA MET A 1 -10.42 -30.38 13.21
C MET A 1 -10.59 -28.93 12.82
N THR A 2 -9.46 -28.26 12.62
CA THR A 2 -9.18 -26.83 12.77
C THR A 2 -9.54 -25.95 11.57
N ALA A 3 -10.27 -24.85 11.80
CA ALA A 3 -10.43 -23.71 10.89
C ALA A 3 -10.18 -22.40 11.66
N ARG A 4 -8.97 -22.28 12.24
CA ARG A 4 -8.58 -21.13 13.08
C ARG A 4 -7.27 -20.46 12.63
N GLY A 5 -6.73 -20.85 11.47
CA GLY A 5 -5.41 -20.40 10.97
C GLY A 5 -5.45 -19.35 9.87
N GLU A 6 -6.61 -19.08 9.25
CA GLU A 6 -6.70 -18.18 8.10
C GLU A 6 -6.79 -16.69 8.52
N THR A 7 -7.37 -16.40 9.68
CA THR A 7 -7.48 -15.02 10.19
C THR A 7 -6.17 -14.48 10.74
N GLU A 8 -5.35 -15.32 11.39
CA GLU A 8 -4.09 -14.90 12.01
C GLU A 8 -3.03 -14.49 10.96
N SER A 9 -3.00 -15.17 9.81
CA SER A 9 -2.08 -14.86 8.72
C SER A 9 -2.46 -13.57 7.95
N GLY A 10 -3.75 -13.27 7.83
CA GLY A 10 -4.24 -12.03 7.21
C GLY A 10 -3.96 -10.79 8.07
N ASP A 11 -4.22 -10.88 9.37
CA ASP A 11 -3.96 -9.79 10.32
C ASP A 11 -2.48 -9.44 10.43
N GLU A 12 -1.58 -10.44 10.40
CA GLU A 12 -0.14 -10.20 10.46
C GLU A 12 0.38 -9.54 9.17
N ARG A 13 -0.09 -9.98 7.99
CA ARG A 13 0.21 -9.32 6.72
C ARG A 13 -0.29 -7.88 6.68
N ARG A 14 -1.51 -7.66 7.15
CA ARG A 14 -2.08 -6.31 7.27
C ARG A 14 -1.20 -5.45 8.17
N ARG A 15 -0.83 -5.94 9.35
CA ARG A 15 0.00 -5.20 10.31
C ARG A 15 1.38 -4.86 9.76
N ALA A 16 2.02 -5.79 9.06
CA ALA A 16 3.31 -5.57 8.40
C ALA A 16 3.19 -4.53 7.28
N ALA A 17 2.16 -4.64 6.43
CA ALA A 17 1.88 -3.69 5.37
C ALA A 17 1.61 -2.29 5.95
N LEU A 18 0.82 -2.16 7.03
CA LEU A 18 0.58 -0.90 7.73
C LEU A 18 1.86 -0.23 8.25
N ALA A 19 2.76 -1.01 8.84
CA ALA A 19 4.06 -0.51 9.29
C ALA A 19 4.90 0.00 8.11
N SER A 20 4.82 -0.70 6.97
CA SER A 20 5.49 -0.29 5.74
C SER A 20 4.86 0.95 5.11
N VAL A 21 3.55 1.18 5.15
CA VAL A 21 2.95 2.36 4.49
C VAL A 21 3.14 3.67 5.27
N ARG A 22 3.54 3.59 6.56
CA ARG A 22 3.60 4.74 7.50
C ARG A 22 2.29 5.54 7.56
N LEU A 23 1.15 4.88 7.29
CA LEU A 23 -0.18 5.47 7.39
C LEU A 23 -0.76 5.26 8.79
N ALA A 24 -1.66 6.15 9.23
CA ALA A 24 -2.37 5.91 10.46
C ALA A 24 -3.36 4.75 10.26
N ALA A 25 -3.52 3.90 11.28
CA ALA A 25 -4.47 2.78 11.20
C ALA A 25 -5.91 3.22 10.87
N ALA A 26 -6.27 4.46 11.23
CA ALA A 26 -7.56 5.06 10.90
C ALA A 26 -7.75 5.32 9.40
N ASP A 27 -6.68 5.67 8.68
CA ASP A 27 -6.73 6.02 7.26
C ASP A 27 -7.05 4.82 6.37
N VAL A 28 -6.75 3.63 6.87
CA VAL A 28 -6.79 2.34 6.17
C VAL A 28 -7.70 1.35 6.87
N ALA A 29 -8.46 1.79 7.88
CA ALA A 29 -9.41 0.97 8.61
C ALA A 29 -10.57 0.49 7.71
N HIS A 30 -10.88 1.26 6.67
CA HIS A 30 -11.95 0.96 5.71
C HIS A 30 -11.49 0.07 4.55
N LEU A 31 -10.18 -0.19 4.45
CA LEU A 31 -9.60 -1.00 3.38
C LEU A 31 -9.51 -2.47 3.78
N ASP A 32 -9.66 -3.35 2.82
CA ASP A 32 -9.42 -4.78 3.00
C ASP A 32 -7.92 -5.09 3.05
N THR A 33 -7.56 -6.30 3.52
CA THR A 33 -6.16 -6.70 3.68
C THR A 33 -5.40 -6.64 2.35
N ASP A 34 -6.01 -7.08 1.25
CA ASP A 34 -5.39 -7.03 -0.09
C ASP A 34 -5.16 -5.59 -0.55
N GLU A 35 -6.09 -4.67 -0.29
CA GLU A 35 -5.91 -3.25 -0.63
C GLU A 35 -4.77 -2.62 0.17
N VAL A 36 -4.60 -2.99 1.45
CA VAL A 36 -3.49 -2.52 2.27
C VAL A 36 -2.16 -3.07 1.76
N VAL A 37 -2.12 -4.30 1.25
CA VAL A 37 -0.93 -4.89 0.63
C VAL A 37 -0.60 -4.17 -0.69
N ASP A 38 -1.60 -3.90 -1.53
CA ASP A 38 -1.43 -3.13 -2.77
C ASP A 38 -0.86 -1.74 -2.50
N LEU A 39 -1.35 -1.04 -1.46
CA LEU A 39 -0.82 0.26 -1.04
C LEU A 39 0.62 0.17 -0.53
N ALA A 40 0.97 -0.90 0.17
CA ALA A 40 2.35 -1.10 0.62
C ALA A 40 3.30 -1.31 -0.56
N ALA A 41 2.90 -2.12 -1.56
CA ALA A 41 3.66 -2.29 -2.79
C ALA A 41 3.78 -0.98 -3.58
N GLY A 42 2.69 -0.23 -3.73
CA GLY A 42 2.69 1.07 -4.39
C GLY A 42 3.60 2.10 -3.72
N ARG A 43 3.68 2.09 -2.38
CA ARG A 43 4.63 2.93 -1.63
C ARG A 43 6.08 2.51 -1.84
N GLU A 44 6.37 1.20 -1.80
CA GLU A 44 7.71 0.70 -2.02
C GLU A 44 8.22 1.08 -3.43
N ILE A 45 7.33 1.03 -4.42
CA ILE A 45 7.59 1.52 -5.77
C ILE A 45 7.86 3.03 -5.78
N ASP A 46 7.02 3.85 -5.13
CA ASP A 46 7.21 5.32 -5.07
C ASP A 46 8.54 5.70 -4.39
N ASP A 47 8.88 5.04 -3.28
CA ASP A 47 10.15 5.23 -2.56
C ASP A 47 11.36 4.84 -3.44
N ALA A 48 11.28 3.72 -4.16
CA ALA A 48 12.34 3.26 -5.06
C ALA A 48 12.52 4.19 -6.27
N LEU A 49 11.43 4.70 -6.85
CA LEU A 49 11.48 5.71 -7.90
C LEU A 49 12.08 7.02 -7.40
N ALA A 50 11.73 7.46 -6.19
CA ALA A 50 12.31 8.65 -5.57
C ALA A 50 13.82 8.50 -5.30
N ALA A 51 14.29 7.28 -5.04
CA ALA A 51 15.70 6.94 -4.94
C ALA A 51 16.43 6.86 -6.30
N GLY A 52 15.71 7.04 -7.42
CA GLY A 52 16.26 7.06 -8.78
C GLY A 52 16.28 5.71 -9.49
N ASN A 53 15.61 4.69 -8.97
CA ASN A 53 15.48 3.40 -9.65
C ASN A 53 14.47 3.49 -10.81
N ALA A 54 14.62 2.64 -11.83
CA ALA A 54 13.64 2.54 -12.90
C ALA A 54 12.45 1.69 -12.46
N LEU A 55 11.24 2.05 -12.92
CA LEU A 55 10.01 1.31 -12.60
C LEU A 55 10.12 -0.16 -13.02
N SER A 56 10.69 -0.43 -14.18
CA SER A 56 10.86 -1.79 -14.72
C SER A 56 11.73 -2.67 -13.81
N ASP A 57 12.81 -2.10 -13.23
CA ASP A 57 13.71 -2.84 -12.33
C ASP A 57 13.02 -3.16 -10.99
N VAL A 58 12.27 -2.20 -10.45
CA VAL A 58 11.52 -2.37 -9.20
C VAL A 58 10.38 -3.37 -9.39
N ALA A 59 9.63 -3.26 -10.50
CA ALA A 59 8.57 -4.19 -10.86
C ALA A 59 9.10 -5.62 -10.92
N LEU A 60 10.24 -5.82 -11.59
CA LEU A 60 10.87 -7.13 -11.70
C LEU A 60 11.37 -7.66 -10.34
N SER A 61 11.96 -6.80 -9.51
CA SER A 61 12.39 -7.17 -8.15
C SER A 61 11.23 -7.61 -7.25
N LEU A 62 10.05 -7.03 -7.45
CA LEU A 62 8.82 -7.36 -6.73
C LEU A 62 8.03 -8.53 -7.34
N GLY A 63 8.47 -9.05 -8.49
CA GLY A 63 7.77 -10.12 -9.20
C GLY A 63 6.50 -9.66 -9.94
N TYR A 64 6.36 -8.35 -10.17
CA TYR A 64 5.25 -7.76 -10.92
C TYR A 64 5.64 -7.47 -12.37
N THR A 65 4.62 -7.34 -13.22
CA THR A 65 4.82 -6.69 -14.52
C THR A 65 4.89 -5.18 -14.34
N GLU A 66 5.55 -4.48 -15.26
CA GLU A 66 5.62 -3.01 -15.22
C GLU A 66 4.24 -2.36 -15.23
N ALA A 67 3.28 -2.94 -15.94
CA ALA A 67 1.90 -2.47 -15.96
C ALA A 67 1.23 -2.57 -14.58
N VAL A 68 1.44 -3.69 -13.87
CA VAL A 68 0.92 -3.88 -12.51
C VAL A 68 1.61 -2.94 -11.52
N ALA A 69 2.94 -2.77 -11.63
CA ALA A 69 3.66 -1.83 -10.79
C ALA A 69 3.19 -0.38 -11.00
N SER A 70 2.89 0.00 -12.25
CA SER A 70 2.33 1.31 -12.58
C SER A 70 0.91 1.50 -11.99
N ASP A 71 0.06 0.47 -12.06
CA ASP A 71 -1.28 0.48 -11.47
C ASP A 71 -1.22 0.64 -9.93
N LEU A 72 -0.36 -0.14 -9.26
CA LEU A 72 -0.15 -0.07 -7.81
C LEU A 72 0.38 1.31 -7.38
N LEU A 73 1.33 1.86 -8.13
CA LEU A 73 1.83 3.21 -7.92
C LEU A 73 0.72 4.27 -8.08
N GLY A 74 -0.13 4.11 -9.10
CA GLY A 74 -1.28 4.97 -9.34
C GLY A 74 -2.24 4.99 -8.16
N LYS A 75 -2.70 3.80 -7.73
CA LYS A 75 -3.56 3.62 -6.56
C LYS A 75 -2.97 4.26 -5.30
N PHE A 76 -1.69 4.05 -5.04
CA PHE A 76 -1.01 4.65 -3.88
C PHE A 76 -1.02 6.19 -3.93
N ARG A 77 -0.75 6.78 -5.10
CA ARG A 77 -0.76 8.24 -5.27
C ARG A 77 -2.16 8.82 -5.11
N GLU A 78 -3.16 8.23 -5.75
CA GLU A 78 -4.56 8.64 -5.60
C GLU A 78 -5.04 8.57 -4.15
N PHE A 79 -4.65 7.51 -3.45
CA PHE A 79 -4.95 7.35 -2.03
C PHE A 79 -4.27 8.44 -1.19
N ARG A 80 -2.98 8.71 -1.43
CA ARG A 80 -2.23 9.79 -0.76
C ARG A 80 -2.84 11.16 -1.01
N ASP A 81 -3.23 11.45 -2.25
CA ASP A 81 -3.88 12.72 -2.60
C ASP A 81 -5.25 12.84 -1.93
N SER A 82 -6.00 11.75 -1.85
CA SER A 82 -7.29 11.70 -1.13
C SER A 82 -7.13 11.94 0.37
N LEU A 83 -6.08 11.39 1.00
CA LEU A 83 -5.75 11.68 2.40
C LEU A 83 -5.30 13.12 2.60
N ALA A 84 -4.46 13.64 1.71
CA ALA A 84 -4.04 15.04 1.76
C ALA A 84 -5.25 15.98 1.66
N ALA A 85 -6.19 15.69 0.76
CA ALA A 85 -7.45 16.44 0.63
C ALA A 85 -8.32 16.37 1.90
N ARG A 86 -8.40 15.20 2.55
CA ARG A 86 -9.12 15.03 3.83
C ARG A 86 -8.49 15.82 4.98
N ASN A 87 -7.17 15.83 5.08
CA ASN A 87 -6.44 16.61 6.07
C ASN A 87 -6.44 18.12 5.78
N GLN A 88 -6.79 18.52 4.56
CA GLN A 88 -7.00 19.92 4.20
C GLN A 88 -8.40 20.45 4.51
N ILE A 89 -9.35 19.60 4.94
CA ILE A 89 -10.66 20.08 5.40
C ILE A 89 -10.43 20.90 6.67
N PRO A 90 -10.56 22.24 6.63
CA PRO A 90 -10.49 23.04 7.83
C PRO A 90 -11.73 22.67 8.66
N LEU A 91 -11.51 22.14 9.86
CA LEU A 91 -12.56 22.09 10.88
C LEU A 91 -12.83 23.55 11.27
N PHE A 92 -13.77 24.19 10.57
CA PHE A 92 -14.31 25.50 10.93
C PHE A 92 -15.05 25.40 12.26
#